data_AF-A0A0R2SF07-F1
#
_entry.id   AF-A0A0R2SF07-F1
#
_cell.length_a   1.000
_cell.length_b   1.000
_cell.length_c   1.000
_cell.angle_alpha   90.00
_cell.angle_beta   90.00
_cell.angle_gamma   90.00
#
_symmetry.space_group_name_H-M   'P 1'
#
loop_
_entity.id
_entity.type
_entity.pdbx_description
1 polymer ?
#
loop_
_entity_poly.entity_id
_entity_poly.type
_entity_poly.pdbx_seq_one_letter_code
_entity_poly.pdbx_strand_id
1 'polypeptide(L)'
;MKFRFNLLFIATGLAALAGHTAAADTWDVNTPSFGAQAMTAQLDVTEGTWLNVDVSPDGQSVLFDLLGDIYQMPIDGGEAVALTSG
;
A
#
# COMPACT_ATOMS: atom_id res chain seq x y z
N MET A 1 24.97 -4.29 -71.29
CA MET A 1 23.79 -5.17 -71.31
C MET A 1 24.16 -6.49 -70.64
N LYS A 2 23.73 -6.69 -69.38
CA LYS A 2 23.72 -7.98 -68.66
C LYS A 2 22.83 -7.82 -67.42
N PHE A 3 21.96 -8.79 -67.22
CA PHE A 3 20.67 -8.71 -66.55
C PHE A 3 20.77 -8.68 -65.02
N ARG A 4 19.80 -7.99 -64.39
CA ARG A 4 19.60 -7.88 -62.94
C ARG A 4 18.89 -9.13 -62.44
N PHE A 5 19.31 -9.69 -61.29
CA PHE A 5 18.52 -10.68 -60.56
C PHE A 5 18.32 -10.19 -59.13
N ASN A 6 17.09 -9.71 -58.86
CA ASN A 6 16.61 -9.44 -57.51
C ASN A 6 16.17 -10.77 -56.91
N LEU A 7 16.74 -11.14 -55.76
CA LEU A 7 16.21 -12.21 -54.93
C LEU A 7 16.01 -11.67 -53.52
N LEU A 8 14.81 -11.17 -53.28
CA LEU A 8 14.28 -10.80 -51.97
C LEU A 8 13.87 -12.10 -51.26
N PHE A 9 14.68 -12.58 -50.31
CA PHE A 9 14.25 -13.60 -49.35
C PHE A 9 13.81 -12.90 -48.06
N ILE A 10 12.50 -12.78 -47.91
CA ILE A 10 11.83 -12.46 -46.66
C ILE A 10 12.03 -13.68 -45.74
N ALA A 11 12.96 -13.59 -44.80
CA ALA A 11 13.10 -14.57 -43.73
C ALA A 11 12.00 -14.32 -42.70
N THR A 12 10.82 -14.88 -42.97
CA THR A 12 9.67 -14.92 -42.08
C THR A 12 10.03 -15.69 -40.81
N GLY A 13 9.61 -15.14 -39.67
CA GLY A 13 10.13 -15.44 -38.34
C GLY A 13 9.92 -16.87 -37.85
N LEU A 14 10.97 -17.39 -37.21
CA LEU A 14 10.93 -18.57 -36.37
C LEU A 14 11.76 -18.35 -35.10
N ALA A 15 11.53 -17.22 -34.41
CA ALA A 15 12.13 -16.93 -33.10
C ALA A 15 11.09 -16.65 -32.00
N ALA A 16 9.79 -16.81 -32.28
CA ALA A 16 8.71 -16.42 -31.37
C ALA A 16 8.06 -17.58 -30.59
N LEU A 17 8.79 -18.67 -30.35
CA LEU A 17 8.33 -19.78 -29.48
C LEU A 17 9.27 -20.03 -28.29
N ALA A 18 10.18 -19.11 -27.99
CA ALA A 18 10.74 -19.04 -26.64
C ALA A 18 9.58 -18.61 -25.73
N GLY A 19 9.01 -19.59 -25.03
CA GLY A 19 7.80 -19.44 -24.25
C GLY A 19 7.83 -18.19 -23.37
N HIS A 20 6.72 -17.45 -23.40
CA HIS A 20 6.37 -16.60 -22.28
C HIS A 20 6.16 -17.51 -21.06
N THR A 21 7.24 -17.88 -20.38
CA THR A 21 7.13 -18.14 -18.95
C THR A 21 6.96 -16.76 -18.33
N ALA A 22 5.72 -16.26 -18.32
CA ALA A 22 5.35 -15.19 -17.40
C ALA A 22 5.73 -15.75 -16.02
N ALA A 23 6.77 -15.17 -15.41
CA ALA A 23 7.09 -15.47 -14.03
C ALA A 23 5.79 -15.28 -13.25
N ALA A 24 5.33 -16.32 -12.56
CA ALA A 24 4.14 -16.20 -11.74
C ALA A 24 4.44 -15.13 -10.69
N ASP A 25 3.76 -13.98 -10.78
CA ASP A 25 3.88 -12.92 -9.80
C ASP A 25 3.66 -13.55 -8.42
N THR A 26 4.68 -13.46 -7.57
CA THR A 26 4.59 -14.02 -6.22
C THR A 26 3.65 -13.10 -5.45
N TRP A 27 2.47 -13.60 -5.08
CA TRP A 27 1.48 -12.80 -4.37
C TRP A 27 2.06 -12.30 -3.05
N ASP A 28 2.30 -10.99 -2.97
CA ASP A 28 2.74 -10.29 -1.76
C ASP A 28 1.61 -9.36 -1.29
N VAL A 29 1.12 -9.62 -0.08
CA VAL A 29 0.06 -8.85 0.57
C VAL A 29 0.47 -7.39 0.83
N ASN A 30 1.76 -7.10 0.94
CA ASN A 30 2.30 -5.76 1.19
C ASN A 30 2.47 -4.95 -0.10
N THR A 31 2.41 -5.59 -1.26
CA THR A 31 2.43 -4.93 -2.57
C THR A 31 1.21 -5.34 -3.40
N PRO A 32 -0.01 -5.06 -2.94
CA PRO A 32 -1.19 -5.46 -3.66
C PRO A 32 -1.29 -4.66 -4.97
N SER A 33 -1.71 -5.34 -6.03
CA SER A 33 -2.00 -4.72 -7.32
C SER A 33 -3.30 -3.93 -7.23
N PHE A 34 -3.24 -2.74 -6.64
CA PHE A 34 -4.39 -1.84 -6.54
C PHE A 34 -4.84 -1.40 -7.94
N GLY A 35 -6.15 -1.45 -8.20
CA GLY A 35 -6.74 -0.88 -9.42
C GLY A 35 -6.78 0.66 -9.45
N ALA A 36 -6.33 1.30 -8.36
CA ALA A 36 -6.26 2.74 -8.17
C ALA A 36 -4.96 3.10 -7.43
N GLN A 37 -4.51 4.35 -7.58
CA GLN A 37 -3.37 4.85 -6.82
C GLN A 37 -3.72 4.91 -5.33
N ALA A 38 -2.78 4.47 -4.47
CA ALA A 38 -2.91 4.65 -3.03
C ALA A 38 -2.94 6.15 -2.70
N MET A 39 -3.76 6.53 -1.71
CA MET A 39 -3.84 7.89 -1.22
C MET A 39 -3.69 7.91 0.29
N THR A 40 -2.98 8.91 0.80
CA THR A 40 -2.87 9.18 2.23
C THR A 40 -3.91 10.22 2.61
N ALA A 41 -4.75 9.90 3.59
CA ALA A 41 -5.63 10.87 4.22
C ALA A 41 -4.88 11.55 5.38
N GLN A 42 -4.86 12.89 5.41
CA GLN A 42 -4.52 13.60 6.63
C GLN A 42 -5.73 13.59 7.55
N LEU A 43 -5.51 13.23 8.81
CA LEU A 43 -6.54 13.13 9.82
C LEU A 43 -6.24 14.15 10.91
N ASP A 44 -7.18 15.06 11.12
CA ASP A 44 -7.20 16.04 12.19
C ASP A 44 -8.62 16.01 12.75
N VAL A 45 -8.77 15.37 13.90
CA VAL A 45 -10.08 15.07 14.51
C VAL A 45 -10.00 15.31 16.01
N THR A 46 -11.11 15.77 16.58
CA THR A 46 -11.24 16.03 18.02
C THR A 46 -12.28 15.12 18.68
N GLU A 47 -12.92 14.24 17.90
CA GLU A 47 -13.95 13.33 18.36
C GLU A 47 -13.90 12.00 17.60
N GLY A 48 -14.43 10.94 18.21
CA GLY A 48 -14.56 9.63 17.62
C GLY A 48 -15.81 8.93 18.14
N THR A 49 -16.30 7.94 17.39
CA THR A 49 -17.48 7.16 17.78
C THR A 49 -17.04 5.76 18.17
N TRP A 50 -17.63 5.21 19.24
CA TRP A 50 -17.36 3.83 19.69
C TRP A 50 -15.88 3.54 20.02
N LEU A 51 -15.20 4.48 20.67
CA LEU A 51 -13.83 4.28 21.14
C LEU A 51 -13.84 3.40 22.40
N ASN A 52 -12.88 2.49 22.52
CA ASN A 52 -12.56 1.88 23.80
C ASN A 52 -11.70 2.89 24.58
N VAL A 53 -12.03 3.08 25.86
CA VAL A 53 -11.39 4.08 26.72
C VAL A 53 -11.05 3.46 28.07
N ASP A 54 -9.84 3.72 28.57
CA ASP A 54 -9.40 3.32 29.91
C ASP A 54 -8.55 4.42 30.58
N VAL A 55 -8.39 4.33 31.90
CA VAL A 55 -7.62 5.29 32.71
C VAL A 55 -6.36 4.61 33.23
N SER A 56 -5.23 5.32 33.16
CA SER A 56 -3.95 4.81 33.68
C SER A 56 -4.03 4.52 35.19
N PRO A 57 -3.26 3.54 35.72
CA PRO A 57 -3.32 3.21 37.15
C PRO A 57 -2.97 4.35 38.12
N ASP A 58 -2.17 5.32 37.67
CA ASP A 58 -1.84 6.55 38.42
C ASP A 58 -2.89 7.66 38.28
N GLY A 59 -3.93 7.43 37.47
CA GLY A 59 -5.02 8.34 37.19
C GLY A 59 -4.63 9.59 36.39
N GLN A 60 -3.43 9.66 35.85
CA GLN A 60 -2.93 10.86 35.16
C GLN A 60 -3.29 10.91 33.67
N SER A 61 -3.73 9.80 33.08
CA SER A 61 -3.98 9.74 31.63
C SER A 61 -5.21 8.92 31.27
N VAL A 62 -5.82 9.30 30.16
CA VAL A 62 -6.80 8.51 29.42
C VAL A 62 -6.11 7.86 28.24
N LEU A 63 -6.36 6.57 28.05
CA LEU A 63 -5.91 5.81 26.88
C LEU A 63 -7.14 5.42 26.06
N PHE A 64 -7.03 5.50 24.74
CA PHE A 64 -8.11 5.13 23.83
C PHE A 64 -7.58 4.69 22.47
N ASP A 65 -8.36 3.88 21.75
CA ASP A 65 -8.04 3.54 20.37
C ASP A 65 -8.62 4.57 19.38
N LEU A 66 -7.92 4.79 18.26
CA LEU A 66 -8.43 5.53 17.10
C LEU A 66 -7.75 5.02 15.82
N LEU A 67 -8.55 4.52 14.88
CA LEU A 67 -8.12 4.03 13.56
C LEU A 67 -7.02 2.94 13.61
N GLY A 68 -7.03 2.13 14.67
CA GLY A 68 -6.12 1.00 14.83
C GLY A 68 -4.88 1.31 15.69
N ASP A 69 -4.68 2.56 16.08
CA ASP A 69 -3.61 2.96 16.99
C ASP A 69 -4.14 3.28 18.39
N ILE A 70 -3.27 3.14 19.39
CA ILE A 70 -3.55 3.53 20.78
C ILE A 70 -3.00 4.92 21.02
N TYR A 71 -3.82 5.79 21.58
CA TYR A 71 -3.48 7.16 21.95
C TYR A 71 -3.52 7.33 23.47
N GLN A 72 -2.71 8.27 23.97
CA GLN A 72 -2.69 8.72 25.35
C GLN A 72 -2.94 10.23 25.40
N MET A 73 -3.76 10.66 26.35
CA MET A 73 -4.03 12.06 26.64
C MET A 73 -4.02 12.29 28.16
N PRO A 74 -3.60 13.47 28.65
CA PRO A 74 -3.76 13.83 30.07
C PRO A 74 -5.22 13.72 30.54
N ILE A 75 -5.44 13.33 31.80
CA ILE A 75 -6.78 13.17 32.39
C ILE A 75 -7.58 14.49 32.46
N ASP A 76 -6.88 15.61 32.54
CA ASP A 76 -7.42 16.97 32.47
C ASP A 76 -7.69 17.45 31.04
N GLY A 77 -7.41 16.60 30.04
CA GLY A 77 -7.54 16.88 28.61
C GLY A 77 -6.27 17.52 28.02
N GLY A 78 -6.24 17.63 26.69
CA GLY A 78 -5.12 18.25 25.98
C GLY A 78 -4.79 17.50 24.70
N GLU A 79 -3.53 17.58 24.29
CA GLU A 79 -3.06 16.91 23.08
C GLU A 79 -2.99 15.39 23.30
N ALA A 80 -3.59 14.63 22.39
CA ALA A 80 -3.48 13.19 22.35
C ALA A 80 -2.23 12.78 21.55
N VAL A 81 -1.45 11.85 22.08
CA VAL A 81 -0.23 11.35 21.45
C VAL A 81 -0.38 9.87 21.14
N ALA A 82 -0.05 9.47 19.91
CA ALA A 82 -0.03 8.07 19.51
C ALA A 82 1.09 7.31 20.25
N LEU A 83 0.74 6.17 20.84
CA LEU A 83 1.67 5.23 21.47
C LEU A 83 2.09 4.08 20.53
N THR A 84 1.32 3.86 19.47
CA THR A 84 1.58 2.83 18.46
C THR A 84 1.60 3.43 17.06
N SER A 85 2.17 2.68 16.12
CA SER A 85 2.02 2.89 14.68
C SER A 85 1.86 1.53 14.03
N GLY A 86 0.69 1.32 13.43
CA GLY A 86 0.42 0.18 12.54
C GLY A 86 1.20 0.22 11.23
#